data_AF-A0A9P4T710-F1
#
_entry.id   AF-A0A9P4T710-F1
#
_cell.length_a   1.000
_cell.length_b   1.000
_cell.length_c   1.000
_cell.angle_alpha   90.00
_cell.angle_beta   90.00
_cell.angle_gamma   90.00
#
_symmetry.space_group_name_H-M   'P 1'
#
loop_
_entity.id
_entity.type
_entity.pdbx_description
1 polymer ?
#
loop_
_entity_poly.entity_id
_entity_poly.type
_entity_poly.pdbx_seq_one_letter_code
_entity_poly.pdbx_strand_id
1 'polypeptide(L)'
;MAYTVICVLLAHLVSYATALPKAFKHHDGCASLGEKNENVTRAEIVSAGALLGIAPIAAQNLTESNTGPFCRVVGRIPYGANNTLNFEVWLPEERYNHRYLSVEGNGGFAGTIDYAAMVMNLNTGFAVGGCDSGHLVSENGPSKPGAYVPFLNSIAETTVWIRDSIAMFSGPAKAITSSFYNCEPKKSYYSGCSTGGAQGYALAQYHPDVFDGIVAGSAGNWYNHLILSFLWNGLRANEPGAFLEQDILTLATAAAVKHCDSIDGVLDGVIDDPTDCDFDIVSLQCQPGQITAQNNRTACLNETQIATFKAFYAGPGADVYPGFAVGSESEWLAQEEELYTSYAVPILQNLVFKDLNYDYTTFDFQTDVKIVDDVAGPLITATSPRLEAFRARGGKLIATQGWADPYNAPTWPIDQHHKAEAIYGAQQLNDFWRLFMIPGGGHCGSAASYPQVPGTYHSLEALISWVEYGKAPDWVLATNPADGTNTTKKLS
;
A
#
# COMPACT_ATOMS: atom_id res chain seq x y z
N MET A 1 89.84 -2.89 12.63
CA MET A 1 88.79 -3.06 13.64
C MET A 1 87.47 -2.92 12.90
N ALA A 2 86.83 -4.00 12.43
CA ALA A 2 85.91 -4.89 13.16
C ALA A 2 84.61 -4.13 13.53
N TYR A 3 83.35 -4.49 13.24
CA TYR A 3 82.55 -5.71 12.96
C TYR A 3 81.31 -5.27 12.09
N THR A 4 80.83 -5.99 11.06
CA THR A 4 79.83 -7.09 11.05
C THR A 4 78.35 -6.68 11.26
N VAL A 5 77.54 -6.79 10.17
CA VAL A 5 76.17 -7.35 9.98
C VAL A 5 75.02 -6.76 10.86
N ILE A 6 73.82 -6.47 10.35
CA ILE A 6 72.68 -7.42 10.29
C ILE A 6 71.46 -6.73 9.64
N CYS A 7 70.81 -7.45 8.72
CA CYS A 7 69.45 -7.21 8.24
C CYS A 7 68.46 -7.76 9.29
N VAL A 8 67.55 -6.95 9.84
CA VAL A 8 66.40 -7.43 10.63
C VAL A 8 65.14 -6.76 10.14
N LEU A 9 64.18 -7.59 9.73
CA LEU A 9 62.78 -7.26 9.52
C LEU A 9 62.17 -6.68 10.81
N LEU A 10 61.50 -5.54 10.70
CA LEU A 10 60.54 -5.08 11.70
C LEU A 10 59.13 -5.22 11.12
N ALA A 11 58.40 -6.21 11.62
CA ALA A 11 56.97 -6.36 11.41
C ALA A 11 56.24 -5.21 12.12
N HIS A 12 55.58 -4.35 11.35
CA HIS A 12 54.60 -3.42 11.90
C HIS A 12 53.25 -4.12 12.02
N LEU A 13 52.90 -4.47 13.27
CA LEU A 13 51.54 -4.77 13.69
C LEU A 13 50.69 -3.50 13.49
N VAL A 14 49.93 -3.43 12.40
CA VAL A 14 48.85 -2.47 12.24
C VAL A 14 47.65 -3.01 13.03
N SER A 15 47.42 -2.42 14.19
CA SER A 15 46.19 -2.64 14.95
C SER A 15 45.02 -2.04 14.17
N TYR A 16 44.17 -2.89 13.59
CA TYR A 16 42.85 -2.47 13.11
C TYR A 16 41.97 -2.18 14.33
N ALA A 17 42.02 -0.94 14.81
CA ALA A 17 40.97 -0.43 15.68
C ALA A 17 39.70 -0.29 14.83
N THR A 18 38.75 -1.18 15.05
CA THR A 18 37.37 -1.02 14.57
C THR A 18 36.83 0.29 15.13
N ALA A 19 36.73 1.33 14.29
CA ALA A 19 36.06 2.56 14.67
C ALA A 19 34.58 2.23 14.93
N LEU A 20 34.17 2.32 16.19
CA LEU A 20 32.76 2.31 16.57
C LEU A 20 32.05 3.45 15.81
N PRO A 21 30.83 3.25 15.31
CA PRO A 21 30.05 4.34 14.73
C PRO A 21 29.94 5.46 15.78
N LYS A 22 30.28 6.69 15.39
CA LYS A 22 30.12 7.87 16.26
C LYS A 22 28.64 8.00 16.61
N ALA A 23 28.31 7.85 17.89
CA ALA A 23 27.03 8.30 18.43
C ALA A 23 26.85 9.78 18.08
N PHE A 24 25.69 10.15 17.53
CA PHE A 24 25.33 11.55 17.35
C PHE A 24 25.25 12.19 18.75
N LYS A 25 25.91 13.32 18.95
CA LYS A 25 25.76 14.09 20.20
C LYS A 25 24.38 14.77 20.15
N HIS A 26 23.38 14.11 20.73
CA HIS A 26 22.03 14.64 20.91
C HIS A 26 22.11 15.83 21.87
N HIS A 27 21.85 17.04 21.37
CA HIS A 27 21.90 18.26 22.19
C HIS A 27 20.58 18.50 22.94
N ASP A 28 19.48 17.97 22.41
CA ASP A 28 18.19 17.83 23.05
C ASP A 28 17.96 16.35 23.36
N GLY A 29 18.07 15.95 24.63
CA GLY A 29 17.74 14.59 25.02
C GLY A 29 16.27 14.28 24.68
N CYS A 30 15.95 13.04 24.34
CA CYS A 30 14.60 12.63 23.91
C CYS A 30 13.48 13.19 24.80
N ALA A 31 13.66 13.17 26.12
CA ALA A 31 12.69 13.70 27.09
C ALA A 31 12.38 15.20 26.90
N SER A 32 13.35 16.00 26.43
CA SER A 32 13.18 17.46 26.24
C SER A 32 12.29 17.83 25.05
N LEU A 33 12.03 16.88 24.13
CA LEU A 33 11.11 17.10 23.00
C LEU A 33 9.66 17.32 23.47
N GLY A 34 9.27 16.70 24.59
CA GLY A 34 7.93 16.87 25.18
C GLY A 34 7.70 18.24 25.80
N GLU A 35 8.76 18.97 26.16
CA GLU A 35 8.66 20.30 26.76
C GLU A 35 8.62 21.43 25.72
N LYS A 36 9.13 21.16 24.51
CA LYS A 36 9.39 22.16 23.47
C LYS A 36 8.38 22.18 22.33
N ASN A 37 7.50 21.18 22.25
CA ASN A 37 6.60 21.02 21.11
C ASN A 37 5.17 20.76 21.59
N GLU A 38 4.25 21.67 21.24
CA GLU A 38 2.84 21.61 21.66
C GLU A 38 2.09 20.38 21.16
N ASN A 39 2.56 19.77 20.06
CA ASN A 39 1.98 18.55 19.51
C ASN A 39 2.55 17.30 20.17
N VAL A 40 3.60 17.39 20.99
CA VAL A 40 4.21 16.23 21.66
C VAL A 40 3.58 16.01 23.03
N THR A 41 3.24 14.75 23.28
CA THR A 41 2.52 14.34 24.49
C THR A 41 3.36 13.44 25.37
N ARG A 42 4.25 12.65 24.74
CA ARG A 42 5.24 11.82 25.41
C ARG A 42 6.47 11.70 24.52
N ALA A 43 7.65 11.73 25.12
CA ALA A 43 8.89 11.39 24.44
C ALA A 43 9.74 10.52 25.39
N GLU A 44 10.15 9.34 24.92
CA GLU A 44 10.87 8.36 25.73
C GLU A 44 11.92 7.60 24.92
N ILE A 45 13.04 7.26 25.55
CA ILE A 45 14.03 6.36 24.94
C ILE A 45 13.54 4.92 25.07
N VAL A 46 13.54 4.22 23.94
CA VAL A 46 13.26 2.78 23.86
C VAL A 46 14.58 2.06 23.57
N SER A 47 15.03 1.24 24.53
CA SER A 47 16.24 0.43 24.38
C SER A 47 16.11 -0.59 23.25
N ALA A 48 17.25 -1.05 22.70
CA ALA A 48 17.28 -2.13 21.72
C ALA A 48 16.49 -3.37 22.22
N GLY A 49 15.65 -3.92 21.36
CA GLY A 49 14.82 -5.09 21.65
C GLY A 49 13.60 -4.84 22.56
N ALA A 50 13.41 -3.62 23.08
CA ALA A 50 12.34 -3.33 24.04
C ALA A 50 11.00 -2.92 23.40
N LEU A 51 10.97 -2.71 22.07
CA LEU A 51 9.78 -2.24 21.34
C LEU A 51 8.53 -3.08 21.60
N LEU A 52 8.67 -4.41 21.54
CA LEU A 52 7.54 -5.35 21.69
C LEU A 52 6.94 -5.38 23.10
N GLY A 53 7.59 -4.75 24.09
CA GLY A 53 7.05 -4.59 25.44
C GLY A 53 6.06 -3.43 25.59
N ILE A 54 5.91 -2.60 24.56
CA ILE A 54 5.04 -1.43 24.58
C ILE A 54 3.62 -1.82 24.19
N ALA A 55 2.65 -1.62 25.10
CA ALA A 55 1.28 -2.10 24.96
C ALA A 55 0.59 -1.87 23.59
N PRO A 56 0.51 -0.64 23.04
CA PRO A 56 -0.13 -0.42 21.72
C PRO A 56 0.60 -1.11 20.56
N ILE A 57 1.91 -1.34 20.68
CA ILE A 57 2.71 -2.02 19.64
C ILE A 57 2.56 -3.53 19.79
N ALA A 58 2.61 -4.04 21.03
CA ALA A 58 2.41 -5.45 21.34
C ALA A 58 1.05 -5.97 20.85
N ALA A 59 0.02 -5.12 20.86
CA ALA A 59 -1.31 -5.44 20.36
C ALA A 59 -1.35 -5.79 18.85
N GLN A 60 -0.34 -5.41 18.06
CA GLN A 60 -0.23 -5.73 16.64
C GLN A 60 0.53 -7.04 16.36
N ASN A 61 0.97 -7.77 17.40
CA ASN A 61 1.65 -9.07 17.27
C ASN A 61 2.87 -9.06 16.31
N LEU A 62 3.64 -7.96 16.32
CA LEU A 62 4.83 -7.83 15.47
C LEU A 62 5.87 -8.91 15.78
N THR A 63 6.50 -9.44 14.74
CA THR A 63 7.58 -10.42 14.83
C THR A 63 8.96 -9.76 14.85
N GLU A 64 9.08 -8.55 14.30
CA GLU A 64 10.31 -7.76 14.26
C GLU A 64 10.39 -6.77 15.43
N SER A 65 11.59 -6.61 15.98
CA SER A 65 11.87 -5.66 17.06
C SER A 65 12.94 -4.66 16.64
N ASN A 66 13.09 -3.58 17.40
CA ASN A 66 14.09 -2.55 17.13
C ASN A 66 15.51 -3.06 17.40
N THR A 67 16.39 -2.95 16.40
CA THR A 67 17.78 -3.42 16.45
C THR A 67 18.71 -2.50 17.26
N GLY A 68 18.32 -1.24 17.43
CA GLY A 68 19.08 -0.24 18.19
C GLY A 68 18.16 0.65 19.05
N PRO A 69 18.74 1.44 19.97
CA PRO A 69 17.97 2.38 20.77
C PRO A 69 17.44 3.53 19.90
N PHE A 70 16.24 4.02 20.23
CA PHE A 70 15.62 5.13 19.53
C PHE A 70 14.78 5.99 20.48
N CYS A 71 14.60 7.25 20.13
CA CYS A 71 13.65 8.13 20.79
C CYS A 71 12.27 7.95 20.15
N ARG A 72 11.31 7.48 20.96
CA ARG A 72 9.90 7.40 20.58
C ARG A 72 9.19 8.67 21.01
N VAL A 73 8.58 9.35 20.05
CA VAL A 73 7.79 10.56 20.29
C VAL A 73 6.35 10.27 19.92
N VAL A 74 5.44 10.46 20.89
CA VAL A 74 3.99 10.33 20.70
C VAL A 74 3.39 11.72 20.67
N GLY A 75 2.67 12.03 19.60
CA GLY A 75 2.05 13.34 19.41
C GLY A 75 0.58 13.28 19.04
N ARG A 76 -0.06 14.44 19.14
CA ARG A 76 -1.46 14.65 18.77
C ARG A 76 -1.62 15.98 18.04
N ILE A 77 -2.48 16.03 17.04
CA ILE A 77 -2.83 17.24 16.30
C ILE A 77 -4.34 17.42 16.36
N PRO A 78 -4.85 18.43 17.09
CA PRO A 78 -6.27 18.74 17.06
C PRO A 78 -6.66 19.28 15.67
N TYR A 79 -7.81 18.88 15.17
CA TYR A 79 -8.34 19.39 13.92
C TYR A 79 -9.88 19.38 13.91
N GLY A 80 -10.47 20.19 13.03
CA GLY A 80 -11.92 20.39 13.03
C GLY A 80 -12.41 20.95 14.38
N ALA A 81 -13.59 20.51 14.80
CA ALA A 81 -14.18 20.98 16.06
C ALA A 81 -13.69 20.20 17.28
N ASN A 82 -13.68 18.86 17.21
CA ASN A 82 -13.43 17.96 18.34
C ASN A 82 -12.58 16.73 17.97
N ASN A 83 -11.86 16.78 16.85
CA ASN A 83 -11.15 15.61 16.35
C ASN A 83 -9.65 15.73 16.64
N THR A 84 -8.99 14.59 16.75
CA THR A 84 -7.56 14.53 17.04
C THR A 84 -6.92 13.46 16.17
N LEU A 85 -5.87 13.84 15.46
CA LEU A 85 -4.99 12.90 14.77
C LEU A 85 -3.86 12.52 15.72
N ASN A 86 -3.68 11.23 15.96
CA ASN A 86 -2.57 10.72 16.76
C ASN A 86 -1.45 10.27 15.82
N PHE A 87 -0.22 10.62 16.17
CA PHE A 87 0.95 10.23 15.39
C PHE A 87 2.11 9.83 16.29
N GLU A 88 3.01 9.03 15.74
CA GLU A 88 4.28 8.73 16.36
C GLU A 88 5.44 9.05 15.42
N VAL A 89 6.57 9.44 16.01
CA VAL A 89 7.84 9.63 15.31
C VAL A 89 8.91 8.86 16.07
N TRP A 90 9.62 7.98 15.37
CA TRP A 90 10.70 7.16 15.90
C TRP A 90 12.02 7.64 15.32
N LEU A 91 12.91 8.06 16.22
CA LEU A 91 14.17 8.71 15.89
C LEU A 91 15.33 7.83 16.35
N PRO A 92 16.02 7.11 15.45
CA PRO A 92 17.13 6.25 15.85
C PRO A 92 18.26 7.06 16.50
N GLU A 93 18.73 6.64 17.69
CA GLU A 93 19.82 7.36 18.37
C GLU A 93 21.17 7.18 17.67
N GLU A 94 21.29 6.09 16.91
CA GLU A 94 22.48 5.72 16.15
C GLU A 94 22.10 5.44 14.70
N ARG A 95 23.06 5.60 13.78
CA ARG A 95 22.89 5.24 12.35
C ARG A 95 21.76 5.98 11.62
N TYR A 96 21.35 7.15 12.11
CA TYR A 96 20.45 8.04 11.37
C TYR A 96 21.05 8.40 10.02
N ASN A 97 20.32 8.12 8.95
CA ASN A 97 20.78 8.28 7.57
C ASN A 97 20.45 9.66 6.96
N HIS A 98 19.99 10.63 7.78
CA HIS A 98 19.54 11.96 7.37
C HIS A 98 18.26 12.00 6.53
N ARG A 99 17.46 10.92 6.52
CA ARG A 99 16.19 10.83 5.80
C ARG A 99 15.01 10.74 6.76
N TYR A 100 13.95 11.45 6.42
CA TYR A 100 12.65 11.26 7.04
C TYR A 100 11.77 10.39 6.15
N LEU A 101 11.08 9.41 6.72
CA LEU A 101 10.10 8.58 6.03
C LEU A 101 8.78 8.61 6.80
N SER A 102 7.69 8.92 6.11
CA SER A 102 6.35 8.62 6.61
C SER A 102 5.89 7.30 6.01
N VAL A 103 5.33 6.42 6.83
CA VAL A 103 4.78 5.13 6.40
C VAL A 103 3.29 5.07 6.69
N GLU A 104 2.54 4.46 5.78
CA GLU A 104 1.19 4.00 6.03
C GLU A 104 0.95 2.67 5.31
N GLY A 105 0.89 1.58 6.07
CA GLY A 105 0.42 0.29 5.55
C GLY A 105 -0.97 -0.09 6.06
N ASN A 106 -1.69 0.81 6.74
CA ASN A 106 -3.08 0.53 7.10
C ASN A 106 -3.94 0.51 5.83
N GLY A 107 -4.73 -0.55 5.69
CA GLY A 107 -5.68 -0.74 4.59
C GLY A 107 -7.11 -0.44 5.03
N GLY A 108 -8.04 -0.45 4.07
CA GLY A 108 -9.45 -0.19 4.33
C GLY A 108 -9.63 1.17 5.04
N PHE A 109 -10.49 1.22 6.05
CA PHE A 109 -10.77 2.45 6.81
C PHE A 109 -9.66 2.91 7.77
N ALA A 110 -8.51 2.23 7.82
CA ALA A 110 -7.38 2.57 8.70
C ALA A 110 -7.82 2.77 10.17
N GLY A 111 -7.20 3.71 10.89
CA GLY A 111 -7.54 4.01 12.29
C GLY A 111 -6.55 3.49 13.33
N THR A 112 -5.38 3.00 12.89
CA THR A 112 -4.26 2.54 13.72
C THR A 112 -2.95 3.06 13.16
N ILE A 113 -1.87 3.09 13.93
CA ILE A 113 -0.53 3.40 13.40
C ILE A 113 0.13 2.10 12.93
N ASP A 114 0.71 2.05 11.74
CA ASP A 114 1.41 0.87 11.23
C ASP A 114 2.81 0.74 11.85
N TYR A 115 2.88 0.08 13.00
CA TYR A 115 4.14 -0.13 13.71
C TYR A 115 5.07 -1.14 13.03
N ALA A 116 4.53 -2.04 12.18
CA ALA A 116 5.33 -2.99 11.41
C ALA A 116 6.19 -2.25 10.39
N ALA A 117 5.58 -1.39 9.58
CA ALA A 117 6.31 -0.55 8.64
C ALA A 117 7.27 0.42 9.35
N MET A 118 6.89 0.93 10.51
CA MET A 118 7.77 1.82 11.29
C MET A 118 9.03 1.10 11.78
N VAL A 119 8.93 -0.12 12.33
CA VAL A 119 10.12 -0.84 12.84
C VAL A 119 11.05 -1.28 11.72
N MET A 120 10.50 -1.78 10.61
CA MET A 120 11.27 -2.20 9.44
C MET A 120 12.16 -1.06 8.93
N ASN A 121 11.58 0.14 8.80
CA ASN A 121 12.31 1.31 8.30
C ASN A 121 13.16 2.02 9.36
N LEU A 122 12.80 1.91 10.64
CA LEU A 122 13.67 2.37 11.74
C LEU A 122 14.99 1.60 11.73
N ASN A 123 14.92 0.28 11.51
CA ASN A 123 16.07 -0.61 11.47
C ASN A 123 17.03 -0.32 10.29
N THR A 124 16.57 0.37 9.24
CA THR A 124 17.39 0.83 8.11
C THR A 124 17.94 2.26 8.30
N GLY A 125 17.65 2.89 9.45
CA GLY A 125 18.24 4.16 9.88
C GLY A 125 17.43 5.42 9.53
N PHE A 126 16.16 5.28 9.14
CA PHE A 126 15.28 6.44 8.93
C PHE A 126 14.80 7.02 10.26
N ALA A 127 14.55 8.33 10.26
CA ALA A 127 13.56 8.90 11.18
C ALA A 127 12.19 8.59 10.59
N VAL A 128 11.39 7.77 11.28
CA VAL A 128 10.14 7.24 10.73
C VAL A 128 8.93 7.83 11.44
N GLY A 129 7.91 8.24 10.70
CA GLY A 129 6.63 8.68 11.23
C GLY A 129 5.45 7.84 10.74
N GLY A 130 4.40 7.76 11.55
CA GLY A 130 3.12 7.15 11.19
C GLY A 130 1.98 7.78 11.97
N CYS A 131 0.75 7.68 11.47
CA CYS A 131 -0.43 8.23 12.14
C CYS A 131 -1.62 7.27 12.10
N ASP A 132 -2.67 7.60 12.86
CA ASP A 132 -3.92 6.85 12.89
C ASP A 132 -4.89 7.23 11.76
N SER A 133 -4.43 8.01 10.77
CA SER A 133 -5.29 8.57 9.74
C SER A 133 -6.41 9.47 10.29
N GLY A 134 -6.21 10.10 11.46
CA GLY A 134 -7.10 11.12 12.00
C GLY A 134 -8.31 10.62 12.79
N HIS A 135 -8.48 9.31 12.94
CA HIS A 135 -9.52 8.73 13.77
C HIS A 135 -9.04 7.39 14.34
N LEU A 136 -9.66 6.89 15.41
CA LEU A 136 -9.26 5.60 15.98
C LEU A 136 -10.21 4.49 15.57
N VAL A 137 -9.68 3.34 15.15
CA VAL A 137 -10.51 2.15 14.86
C VAL A 137 -11.30 1.70 16.10
N SER A 138 -10.78 1.95 17.31
CA SER A 138 -11.47 1.64 18.56
C SER A 138 -12.68 2.53 18.84
N GLU A 139 -12.77 3.69 18.18
CA GLU A 139 -13.91 4.59 18.24
C GLU A 139 -14.94 4.27 17.14
N ASN A 140 -14.54 3.50 16.13
CA ASN A 140 -15.43 3.00 15.10
C ASN A 140 -16.24 1.81 15.64
N GLY A 141 -17.55 1.81 15.33
CA GLY A 141 -18.38 0.61 15.47
C GLY A 141 -17.98 -0.46 14.45
N PRO A 142 -18.60 -1.65 14.49
CA PRO A 142 -18.34 -2.68 13.49
C PRO A 142 -18.68 -2.15 12.09
N SER A 143 -17.78 -2.30 11.12
CA SER A 143 -18.05 -1.93 9.74
C SER A 143 -18.89 -3.00 9.06
N LYS A 144 -20.22 -2.80 9.05
CA LYS A 144 -21.20 -3.73 8.48
C LYS A 144 -22.51 -3.02 8.14
N PRO A 145 -23.42 -3.64 7.37
CA PRO A 145 -24.72 -3.07 7.04
C PRO A 145 -25.52 -2.70 8.30
N GLY A 146 -26.10 -1.50 8.30
CA GLY A 146 -26.91 -0.94 9.39
C GLY A 146 -26.11 -0.42 10.58
N ALA A 147 -24.77 -0.49 10.55
CA ALA A 147 -23.94 0.03 11.62
C ALA A 147 -23.56 1.49 11.37
N TYR A 148 -23.57 2.27 12.46
CA TYR A 148 -23.09 3.65 12.44
C TYR A 148 -21.57 3.68 12.51
N VAL A 149 -20.95 4.33 11.52
CA VAL A 149 -19.49 4.52 11.43
C VAL A 149 -19.19 6.01 11.62
N PRO A 150 -18.66 6.43 12.78
CA PRO A 150 -18.54 7.84 13.16
C PRO A 150 -17.76 8.70 12.17
N PHE A 151 -16.57 8.27 11.74
CA PHE A 151 -15.70 9.10 10.90
C PHE A 151 -16.32 9.37 9.50
N LEU A 152 -17.10 8.43 8.96
CA LEU A 152 -17.88 8.59 7.71
C LEU A 152 -19.03 9.60 7.84
N ASN A 153 -19.42 9.92 9.08
CA ASN A 153 -20.44 10.92 9.36
C ASN A 153 -19.90 12.35 9.51
N SER A 154 -18.58 12.51 9.41
CA SER A 154 -17.87 13.75 9.58
C SER A 154 -17.06 14.05 8.33
N ILE A 155 -17.43 15.11 7.59
CA ILE A 155 -16.70 15.53 6.38
C ILE A 155 -15.22 15.75 6.71
N ALA A 156 -14.93 16.34 7.88
CA ALA A 156 -13.55 16.57 8.33
C ALA A 156 -12.77 15.25 8.50
N GLU A 157 -13.32 14.27 9.22
CA GLU A 157 -12.61 13.01 9.46
C GLU A 157 -12.51 12.15 8.20
N THR A 158 -13.59 12.07 7.42
CA THR A 158 -13.59 11.36 6.12
C THR A 158 -12.52 11.91 5.18
N THR A 159 -12.38 13.25 5.13
CA THR A 159 -11.37 13.91 4.31
C THR A 159 -9.96 13.68 4.86
N VAL A 160 -9.79 13.80 6.18
CA VAL A 160 -8.47 13.60 6.81
C VAL A 160 -7.97 12.18 6.61
N TRP A 161 -8.84 11.17 6.77
CA TRP A 161 -8.48 9.76 6.68
C TRP A 161 -7.62 9.39 5.47
N ILE A 162 -8.06 9.74 4.26
CA ILE A 162 -7.39 9.29 3.03
C ILE A 162 -6.64 10.42 2.31
N ARG A 163 -6.90 11.69 2.64
CA ARG A 163 -6.34 12.85 1.91
C ARG A 163 -5.31 13.66 2.70
N ASP A 164 -5.66 14.07 3.92
CA ASP A 164 -4.93 15.14 4.61
C ASP A 164 -4.11 14.66 5.82
N SER A 165 -4.40 13.49 6.39
CA SER A 165 -3.79 12.97 7.62
C SER A 165 -2.26 12.99 7.59
N ILE A 166 -1.67 12.38 6.56
CA ILE A 166 -0.21 12.29 6.42
C ILE A 166 0.42 13.68 6.32
N ALA A 167 -0.17 14.57 5.52
CA ALA A 167 0.33 15.93 5.34
C ALA A 167 0.29 16.73 6.65
N MET A 168 -0.81 16.60 7.41
CA MET A 168 -1.02 17.30 8.67
C MET A 168 0.09 17.02 9.70
N PHE A 169 0.50 15.76 9.85
CA PHE A 169 1.52 15.41 10.86
C PHE A 169 2.96 15.48 10.36
N SER A 170 3.18 15.43 9.05
CA SER A 170 4.52 15.46 8.46
C SER A 170 5.30 16.73 8.80
N GLY A 171 4.64 17.90 8.86
CA GLY A 171 5.27 19.16 9.26
C GLY A 171 5.82 19.09 10.70
N PRO A 172 4.96 18.84 11.71
CA PRO A 172 5.39 18.61 13.09
C PRO A 172 6.44 17.51 13.24
N ALA A 173 6.29 16.38 12.54
CA ALA A 173 7.23 15.26 12.62
C ALA A 173 8.63 15.63 12.12
N LYS A 174 8.74 16.38 11.02
CA LYS A 174 10.02 16.90 10.53
C LYS A 174 10.63 17.94 11.46
N ALA A 175 9.81 18.79 12.09
CA ALA A 175 10.27 19.75 13.09
C ALA A 175 10.84 19.04 14.33
N ILE A 176 10.16 17.99 14.81
CA ILE A 176 10.64 17.13 15.91
C ILE A 176 11.98 16.47 15.52
N THR A 177 12.04 15.88 14.32
CA THR A 177 13.26 15.28 13.77
C THR A 177 14.41 16.29 13.73
N SER A 178 14.13 17.50 13.26
CA SER A 178 15.11 18.58 13.16
C SER A 178 15.61 19.05 14.52
N SER A 179 14.72 19.14 15.51
CA SER A 179 15.08 19.49 16.89
C SER A 179 15.98 18.42 17.53
N PHE A 180 15.66 17.13 17.33
CA PHE A 180 16.41 16.03 17.94
C PHE A 180 17.82 15.91 17.36
N TYR A 181 17.97 15.96 16.03
CA TYR A 181 19.27 15.84 15.36
C TYR A 181 20.02 17.16 15.17
N ASN A 182 19.41 18.30 15.51
CA ASN A 182 19.91 19.65 15.24
C ASN A 182 20.27 19.86 13.76
N CYS A 183 19.49 19.25 12.87
CA CYS A 183 19.66 19.31 11.42
C CYS A 183 18.36 18.91 10.75
N GLU A 184 17.95 19.67 9.73
CA GLU A 184 16.81 19.28 8.90
C GLU A 184 17.09 17.96 8.16
N PRO A 185 16.07 17.09 7.98
CA PRO A 185 16.18 15.93 7.09
C PRO A 185 16.59 16.41 5.69
N LYS A 186 17.61 15.76 5.10
CA LYS A 186 18.08 16.13 3.76
C LYS A 186 17.04 15.84 2.69
N LYS A 187 16.29 14.77 2.89
CA LYS A 187 15.21 14.29 2.02
C LYS A 187 14.09 13.68 2.84
N SER A 188 12.89 13.78 2.29
CA SER A 188 11.66 13.27 2.89
C SER A 188 10.94 12.36 1.92
N TYR A 189 10.52 11.20 2.41
CA TYR A 189 9.89 10.14 1.63
C TYR A 189 8.54 9.76 2.24
N TYR A 190 7.65 9.27 1.39
CA TYR A 190 6.44 8.55 1.79
C TYR A 190 6.44 7.16 1.17
N SER A 191 5.98 6.16 1.92
CA SER A 191 5.73 4.82 1.40
C SER A 191 4.44 4.27 1.99
N GLY A 192 3.50 3.91 1.12
CA GLY A 192 2.25 3.28 1.54
C GLY A 192 1.65 2.39 0.47
N CYS A 193 0.76 1.50 0.89
CA CYS A 193 0.07 0.58 0.01
C CYS A 193 -1.43 0.50 0.34
N SER A 194 -2.28 0.12 -0.62
CA SER A 194 -3.74 0.08 -0.45
C SER A 194 -4.33 1.48 -0.21
N THR A 195 -4.99 1.71 0.92
CA THR A 195 -5.37 3.05 1.41
C THR A 195 -4.15 3.95 1.57
N GLY A 196 -3.00 3.43 2.00
CA GLY A 196 -1.74 4.18 1.99
C GLY A 196 -1.27 4.54 0.57
N GLY A 197 -1.53 3.67 -0.42
CA GLY A 197 -1.30 4.01 -1.83
C GLY A 197 -2.18 5.17 -2.27
N ALA A 198 -3.45 5.19 -1.85
CA ALA A 198 -4.39 6.29 -2.11
C ALA A 198 -3.93 7.60 -1.46
N GLN A 199 -3.47 7.56 -0.20
CA GLN A 199 -2.86 8.69 0.48
C GLN A 199 -1.59 9.19 -0.22
N GLY A 200 -0.78 8.29 -0.79
CA GLY A 200 0.37 8.65 -1.62
C GLY A 200 -0.01 9.51 -2.83
N TYR A 201 -1.07 9.13 -3.55
CA TYR A 201 -1.61 9.96 -4.63
C TYR A 201 -2.22 11.27 -4.13
N ALA A 202 -2.91 11.24 -2.99
CA ALA A 202 -3.44 12.46 -2.38
C ALA A 202 -2.33 13.45 -1.98
N LEU A 203 -1.21 12.95 -1.47
CA LEU A 203 -0.02 13.76 -1.18
C LEU A 203 0.54 14.40 -2.46
N ALA A 204 0.68 13.64 -3.55
CA ALA A 204 1.16 14.18 -4.82
C ALA A 204 0.20 15.25 -5.40
N GLN A 205 -1.11 15.03 -5.27
CA GLN A 205 -2.14 15.88 -5.86
C GLN A 205 -2.44 17.14 -5.03
N TYR A 206 -2.64 17.00 -3.73
CA TYR A 206 -3.13 18.07 -2.85
C TYR A 206 -2.05 18.69 -1.96
N HIS A 207 -0.99 17.93 -1.63
CA HIS A 207 0.08 18.36 -0.73
C HIS A 207 1.47 18.18 -1.37
N PRO A 208 1.67 18.69 -2.60
CA PRO A 208 2.81 18.34 -3.44
C PRO A 208 4.15 18.69 -2.78
N ASP A 209 4.17 19.66 -1.87
CA ASP A 209 5.34 20.18 -1.19
C ASP A 209 5.82 19.35 0.00
N VAL A 210 5.04 18.35 0.44
CA VAL A 210 5.33 17.60 1.65
C VAL A 210 6.44 16.56 1.46
N PHE A 211 6.58 15.89 0.32
CA PHE A 211 7.59 14.83 0.15
C PHE A 211 8.41 14.97 -1.13
N ASP A 212 9.70 14.64 -1.08
CA ASP A 212 10.58 14.59 -2.26
C ASP A 212 10.32 13.34 -3.11
N GLY A 213 9.93 12.24 -2.48
CA GLY A 213 9.61 10.98 -3.13
C GLY A 213 8.42 10.27 -2.50
N ILE A 214 7.61 9.62 -3.31
CA ILE A 214 6.40 8.87 -2.91
C ILE A 214 6.45 7.47 -3.53
N VAL A 215 6.29 6.43 -2.71
CA VAL A 215 5.92 5.08 -3.16
C VAL A 215 4.44 4.87 -2.87
N ALA A 216 3.66 4.52 -3.90
CA ALA A 216 2.23 4.23 -3.81
C ALA A 216 1.93 2.84 -4.40
N GLY A 217 1.86 1.82 -3.55
CA GLY A 217 1.52 0.45 -3.94
C GLY A 217 0.02 0.19 -3.93
N SER A 218 -0.47 -0.66 -4.83
CA SER A 218 -1.87 -1.09 -4.96
C SER A 218 -2.86 0.02 -4.60
N ALA A 219 -2.77 1.18 -5.25
CA ALA A 219 -3.40 2.39 -4.75
C ALA A 219 -4.93 2.40 -4.97
N GLY A 220 -5.69 2.49 -3.88
CA GLY A 220 -7.15 2.70 -3.91
C GLY A 220 -7.57 4.16 -4.14
N ASN A 221 -6.87 4.90 -5.00
CA ASN A 221 -7.03 6.35 -5.11
C ASN A 221 -8.33 6.81 -5.80
N TRP A 222 -9.06 5.91 -6.47
CA TRP A 222 -10.44 6.10 -6.93
C TRP A 222 -11.44 5.46 -5.95
N TYR A 223 -11.30 5.76 -4.66
CA TYR A 223 -11.91 4.98 -3.58
C TYR A 223 -13.44 4.88 -3.69
N ASN A 224 -14.11 5.96 -4.11
CA ASN A 224 -15.56 5.99 -4.25
C ASN A 224 -16.07 5.09 -5.39
N HIS A 225 -15.26 4.78 -6.42
CA HIS A 225 -15.61 3.81 -7.45
C HIS A 225 -15.07 2.40 -7.17
N LEU A 226 -13.93 2.29 -6.48
CA LEU A 226 -13.42 1.01 -5.97
C LEU A 226 -14.49 0.29 -5.13
N ILE A 227 -15.15 1.01 -4.22
CA ILE A 227 -16.21 0.43 -3.39
C ILE A 227 -17.47 0.04 -4.20
N LEU A 228 -17.71 0.67 -5.35
CA LEU A 228 -18.78 0.23 -6.26
C LEU A 228 -18.41 -1.07 -6.97
N SER A 229 -17.13 -1.30 -7.26
CA SER A 229 -16.67 -2.61 -7.72
C SER A 229 -16.92 -3.71 -6.69
N PHE A 230 -16.66 -3.44 -5.40
CA PHE A 230 -16.97 -4.39 -4.34
C PHE A 230 -18.47 -4.70 -4.30
N LEU A 231 -19.31 -3.66 -4.32
CA LEU A 231 -20.77 -3.81 -4.36
C LEU A 231 -21.23 -4.65 -5.54
N TRP A 232 -20.71 -4.36 -6.74
CA TRP A 232 -21.04 -5.10 -7.95
C TRP A 232 -20.73 -6.59 -7.83
N ASN A 233 -19.51 -6.91 -7.39
CA ASN A 233 -19.05 -8.28 -7.26
C ASN A 233 -19.87 -9.06 -6.22
N GLY A 234 -20.06 -8.48 -5.04
CA GLY A 234 -20.85 -9.08 -3.96
C GLY A 234 -22.31 -9.31 -4.35
N LEU A 235 -22.94 -8.36 -5.05
CA LEU A 235 -24.32 -8.54 -5.52
C LEU A 235 -24.44 -9.66 -6.56
N ARG A 236 -23.46 -9.79 -7.47
CA ARG A 236 -23.45 -10.85 -8.49
C ARG A 236 -23.18 -12.23 -7.92
N ALA A 237 -22.25 -12.34 -6.96
CA ALA A 237 -21.96 -13.61 -6.30
C ALA A 237 -23.14 -14.12 -5.45
N ASN A 238 -23.98 -13.22 -4.94
CA ASN A 238 -25.17 -13.56 -4.16
C ASN A 238 -26.40 -13.95 -4.99
N GLU A 239 -26.32 -13.91 -6.32
CA GLU A 239 -27.39 -14.47 -7.16
C GLU A 239 -27.50 -15.99 -6.99
N PRO A 240 -28.70 -16.61 -7.13
CA PRO A 240 -28.86 -18.04 -6.90
C PRO A 240 -27.94 -18.92 -7.78
N GLY A 241 -26.99 -19.61 -7.15
CA GLY A 241 -26.03 -20.49 -7.83
C GLY A 241 -24.85 -19.78 -8.50
N ALA A 242 -24.66 -18.49 -8.21
CA ALA A 242 -23.61 -17.65 -8.81
C ALA A 242 -22.28 -17.65 -8.04
N PHE A 243 -22.32 -17.98 -6.74
CA PHE A 243 -21.14 -18.03 -5.87
C PHE A 243 -20.06 -18.98 -6.41
N LEU A 244 -18.82 -18.53 -6.36
CA LEU A 244 -17.64 -19.22 -6.86
C LEU A 244 -16.86 -19.74 -5.65
N GLU A 245 -17.05 -21.02 -5.31
CA GLU A 245 -16.27 -21.65 -4.26
C GLU A 245 -14.76 -21.65 -4.61
N GLN A 246 -13.91 -21.73 -3.58
CA GLN A 246 -12.47 -21.63 -3.76
C GLN A 246 -11.90 -22.64 -4.77
N ASP A 247 -12.49 -23.83 -4.90
CA ASP A 247 -12.05 -24.84 -5.87
C ASP A 247 -12.40 -24.47 -7.32
N ILE A 248 -13.53 -23.77 -7.54
CA ILE A 248 -13.93 -23.16 -8.82
C ILE A 248 -12.95 -22.04 -9.19
N LEU A 249 -12.65 -21.15 -8.26
CA LEU A 249 -11.69 -20.06 -8.46
C LEU A 249 -10.30 -20.60 -8.79
N THR A 250 -9.85 -21.61 -8.05
CA THR A 250 -8.56 -22.29 -8.28
C THR A 250 -8.52 -22.99 -9.65
N LEU A 251 -9.61 -23.65 -10.06
CA LEU A 251 -9.71 -24.25 -11.39
C LEU A 251 -9.60 -23.21 -12.51
N ALA A 252 -10.28 -22.06 -12.35
CA ALA A 252 -10.26 -20.98 -13.32
C ALA A 252 -8.85 -20.39 -13.48
N THR A 253 -8.18 -20.04 -12.38
CA THR A 253 -6.79 -19.55 -12.43
C THR A 253 -5.84 -20.55 -13.05
N ALA A 254 -5.91 -21.82 -12.67
CA ALA A 254 -5.04 -22.86 -13.23
C ALA A 254 -5.25 -23.03 -14.75
N ALA A 255 -6.49 -22.91 -15.23
CA ALA A 255 -6.80 -22.96 -16.65
C ALA A 255 -6.30 -21.74 -17.40
N ALA A 256 -6.49 -20.54 -16.84
CA ALA A 256 -5.99 -19.28 -17.37
C ALA A 256 -4.45 -19.28 -17.49
N VAL A 257 -3.75 -19.60 -16.40
CA VAL A 257 -2.28 -19.70 -16.39
C VAL A 257 -1.81 -20.71 -17.41
N LYS A 258 -2.41 -21.92 -17.46
CA LYS A 258 -2.04 -22.93 -18.45
C LYS A 258 -2.20 -22.45 -19.90
N HIS A 259 -3.19 -21.59 -20.17
CA HIS A 259 -3.44 -21.04 -21.50
C HIS A 259 -2.45 -19.92 -21.86
N CYS A 260 -2.06 -19.10 -20.87
CA CYS A 260 -1.38 -17.82 -21.12
C CYS A 260 0.07 -17.71 -20.63
N ASP A 261 0.56 -18.62 -19.78
CA ASP A 261 1.93 -18.62 -19.23
C ASP A 261 2.98 -18.46 -20.34
N SER A 262 2.90 -19.26 -21.40
CA SER A 262 3.91 -19.22 -22.48
C SER A 262 3.90 -17.99 -23.40
N ILE A 263 2.97 -17.03 -23.23
CA ILE A 263 2.84 -15.86 -24.11
C ILE A 263 4.08 -14.96 -24.03
N ASP A 264 4.66 -14.82 -22.84
CA ASP A 264 5.87 -14.03 -22.59
C ASP A 264 7.18 -14.75 -23.02
N GLY A 265 7.07 -16.01 -23.46
CA GLY A 265 8.18 -16.87 -23.87
C GLY A 265 8.85 -17.65 -22.72
N VAL A 266 8.33 -17.56 -21.50
CA VAL A 266 8.75 -18.29 -20.30
C VAL A 266 7.62 -19.23 -19.88
N LEU A 267 7.95 -20.32 -19.20
CA LEU A 267 6.95 -21.23 -18.63
C LEU A 267 7.25 -21.37 -17.14
N ASP A 268 6.75 -20.43 -16.36
CA ASP A 268 7.02 -20.31 -14.92
C ASP A 268 5.74 -20.33 -14.06
N GLY A 269 4.60 -20.58 -14.70
CA GLY A 269 3.30 -20.64 -14.05
C GLY A 269 2.76 -19.27 -13.65
N VAL A 270 3.19 -18.21 -14.35
CA VAL A 270 2.75 -16.83 -14.12
C VAL A 270 2.28 -16.24 -15.45
N ILE A 271 1.21 -15.43 -15.41
CA ILE A 271 0.84 -14.60 -16.56
C ILE A 271 1.55 -13.25 -16.38
N ASP A 272 2.50 -12.93 -17.27
CA ASP A 272 3.30 -11.70 -17.17
C ASP A 272 2.46 -10.44 -17.43
N ASP A 273 1.73 -10.44 -18.54
CA ASP A 273 0.73 -9.41 -18.85
C ASP A 273 -0.59 -10.08 -19.25
N PRO A 274 -1.61 -10.08 -18.37
CA PRO A 274 -2.94 -10.61 -18.66
C PRO A 274 -3.68 -9.92 -19.80
N THR A 275 -3.24 -8.75 -20.27
CA THR A 275 -3.89 -8.05 -21.38
C THR A 275 -3.61 -8.69 -22.75
N ASP A 276 -2.54 -9.48 -22.85
CA ASP A 276 -2.21 -10.28 -24.04
C ASP A 276 -2.88 -11.68 -24.02
N CYS A 277 -3.53 -12.05 -22.92
CA CYS A 277 -4.16 -13.34 -22.72
C CYS A 277 -5.56 -13.40 -23.33
N ASP A 278 -5.79 -14.31 -24.27
CA ASP A 278 -7.10 -14.51 -24.94
C ASP A 278 -7.95 -15.64 -24.31
N PHE A 279 -7.64 -16.03 -23.06
CA PHE A 279 -8.39 -17.05 -22.34
C PHE A 279 -9.86 -16.64 -22.16
N ASP A 280 -10.78 -17.50 -22.60
CA ASP A 280 -12.23 -17.34 -22.37
C ASP A 280 -12.71 -18.38 -21.35
N ILE A 281 -13.27 -17.91 -20.24
CA ILE A 281 -13.83 -18.75 -19.17
C ILE A 281 -14.87 -19.75 -19.66
N VAL A 282 -15.54 -19.47 -20.80
CA VAL A 282 -16.49 -20.41 -21.44
C VAL A 282 -15.83 -21.75 -21.77
N SER A 283 -14.51 -21.80 -21.95
CA SER A 283 -13.78 -23.06 -22.16
C SER A 283 -13.95 -24.07 -21.01
N LEU A 284 -14.34 -23.60 -19.82
CA LEU A 284 -14.58 -24.45 -18.64
C LEU A 284 -16.04 -24.86 -18.47
N GLN A 285 -16.94 -24.47 -19.37
CA GLN A 285 -18.36 -24.81 -19.27
C GLN A 285 -18.58 -26.33 -19.36
N CYS A 286 -19.45 -26.85 -18.51
CA CYS A 286 -19.82 -28.26 -18.51
C CYS A 286 -20.42 -28.70 -19.85
N GLN A 287 -19.89 -29.80 -20.40
CA GLN A 287 -20.48 -30.45 -21.57
C GLN A 287 -21.77 -31.18 -21.21
N PRO A 288 -22.68 -31.45 -22.17
CA PRO A 288 -23.91 -32.19 -21.92
C PRO A 288 -23.65 -33.52 -21.21
N GLY A 289 -24.23 -33.70 -20.02
CA GLY A 289 -24.07 -34.91 -19.19
C GLY A 289 -22.86 -34.91 -18.26
N GLN A 290 -22.01 -33.88 -18.27
CA GLN A 290 -21.03 -33.64 -17.20
C GLN A 290 -21.72 -33.02 -15.98
N ILE A 291 -21.21 -33.36 -14.81
CA ILE A 291 -21.59 -32.75 -13.53
C ILE A 291 -20.47 -31.82 -13.06
N THR A 292 -20.84 -30.73 -12.41
CA THR A 292 -19.91 -29.68 -11.95
C THR A 292 -18.86 -30.21 -10.98
N ALA A 293 -19.22 -31.16 -10.12
CA ALA A 293 -18.32 -31.79 -9.16
C ALA A 293 -18.06 -33.27 -9.51
N GLN A 294 -16.79 -33.64 -9.64
CA GLN A 294 -16.36 -35.03 -9.85
C GLN A 294 -15.22 -35.37 -8.89
N ASN A 295 -15.33 -36.49 -8.16
CA ASN A 295 -14.32 -36.94 -7.19
C ASN A 295 -13.95 -35.87 -6.13
N ASN A 296 -14.95 -35.16 -5.60
CA ASN A 296 -14.77 -34.04 -4.65
C ASN A 296 -13.91 -32.89 -5.18
N ARG A 297 -13.93 -32.64 -6.49
CA ARG A 297 -13.29 -31.49 -7.14
C ARG A 297 -14.23 -30.91 -8.18
N THR A 298 -14.21 -29.59 -8.35
CA THR A 298 -14.85 -28.96 -9.51
C THR A 298 -14.18 -29.45 -10.81
N ALA A 299 -15.00 -29.94 -11.73
CA ALA A 299 -14.60 -30.46 -13.03
C ALA A 299 -14.93 -29.49 -14.18
N CYS A 300 -16.02 -28.73 -14.04
CA CYS A 300 -16.50 -27.77 -15.03
C CYS A 300 -17.48 -26.79 -14.37
N LEU A 301 -17.76 -25.68 -15.07
CA LEU A 301 -18.58 -24.57 -14.59
C LEU A 301 -19.97 -24.61 -15.18
N ASN A 302 -20.96 -24.22 -14.39
CA ASN A 302 -22.33 -24.02 -14.87
C ASN A 302 -22.51 -22.63 -15.50
N GLU A 303 -23.64 -22.40 -16.19
CA GLU A 303 -23.90 -21.14 -16.89
C GLU A 303 -23.91 -19.92 -15.98
N THR A 304 -24.45 -20.05 -14.76
CA THR A 304 -24.50 -18.97 -13.77
C THR A 304 -23.09 -18.58 -13.30
N GLN A 305 -22.24 -19.56 -12.99
CA GLN A 305 -20.85 -19.33 -12.59
C GLN A 305 -20.05 -18.65 -13.70
N ILE A 306 -20.24 -19.10 -14.96
CA ILE A 306 -19.64 -18.45 -16.13
C ILE A 306 -20.08 -16.98 -16.23
N ALA A 307 -21.35 -16.68 -15.96
CA ALA A 307 -21.85 -15.31 -15.95
C ALA A 307 -21.22 -14.48 -14.83
N THR A 308 -21.03 -15.04 -13.63
CA THR A 308 -20.32 -14.37 -12.51
C THR A 308 -18.89 -14.02 -12.88
N PHE A 309 -18.11 -14.96 -13.42
CA PHE A 309 -16.75 -14.70 -13.89
C PHE A 309 -16.72 -13.56 -14.92
N LYS A 310 -17.60 -13.60 -15.92
CA LYS A 310 -17.70 -12.53 -16.92
C LYS A 310 -18.05 -11.19 -16.31
N ALA A 311 -18.91 -11.16 -15.29
CA ALA A 311 -19.26 -9.94 -14.59
C ALA A 311 -18.06 -9.37 -13.79
N PHE A 312 -17.21 -10.22 -13.22
CA PHE A 312 -16.03 -9.80 -12.46
C PHE A 312 -14.91 -9.30 -13.39
N TYR A 313 -14.67 -9.98 -14.51
CA TYR A 313 -13.73 -9.51 -15.54
C TYR A 313 -14.17 -8.19 -16.20
N ALA A 314 -15.48 -7.97 -16.36
CA ALA A 314 -16.01 -6.74 -16.93
C ALA A 314 -16.07 -5.58 -15.93
N GLY A 315 -16.26 -5.88 -14.64
CA GLY A 315 -16.60 -4.89 -13.62
C GLY A 315 -17.99 -4.25 -13.83
N PRO A 316 -18.37 -3.24 -13.03
CA PRO A 316 -19.63 -2.50 -13.17
C PRO A 316 -19.72 -1.63 -14.43
N GLY A 317 -18.69 -1.63 -15.28
CA GLY A 317 -18.59 -0.83 -16.50
C GLY A 317 -17.35 0.07 -16.46
N ALA A 318 -16.76 0.34 -17.63
CA ALA A 318 -15.49 1.07 -17.75
C ALA A 318 -15.53 2.50 -17.17
N ASP A 319 -16.70 3.15 -17.19
CA ASP A 319 -16.89 4.49 -16.61
C ASP A 319 -17.11 4.44 -15.08
N VAL A 320 -17.38 3.26 -14.53
CA VAL A 320 -17.52 3.04 -13.08
C VAL A 320 -16.20 2.50 -12.53
N TYR A 321 -15.85 1.24 -12.77
CA TYR A 321 -14.57 0.72 -12.31
C TYR A 321 -14.19 -0.46 -13.20
N PRO A 322 -12.91 -0.63 -13.57
CA PRO A 322 -12.49 -1.76 -14.38
C PRO A 322 -12.70 -3.08 -13.63
N GLY A 323 -12.84 -4.16 -14.39
CA GLY A 323 -12.88 -5.50 -13.84
C GLY A 323 -11.50 -6.07 -13.52
N PHE A 324 -11.50 -7.28 -12.98
CA PHE A 324 -10.28 -7.97 -12.54
C PHE A 324 -9.56 -8.65 -13.70
N ALA A 325 -8.25 -8.86 -13.55
CA ALA A 325 -7.45 -9.50 -14.58
C ALA A 325 -7.60 -11.02 -14.56
N VAL A 326 -7.48 -11.63 -15.75
CA VAL A 326 -7.32 -13.06 -15.90
C VAL A 326 -6.05 -13.52 -15.16
N GLY A 327 -6.14 -14.63 -14.43
CA GLY A 327 -5.11 -15.14 -13.54
C GLY A 327 -5.23 -14.69 -12.09
N SER A 328 -6.17 -13.81 -11.74
CA SER A 328 -6.36 -13.34 -10.35
C SER A 328 -7.47 -14.07 -9.58
N GLU A 329 -8.16 -15.01 -10.23
CA GLU A 329 -9.44 -15.57 -9.79
C GLU A 329 -9.36 -16.23 -8.43
N SER A 330 -8.27 -16.95 -8.15
CA SER A 330 -8.05 -17.69 -6.91
C SER A 330 -8.09 -16.83 -5.65
N GLU A 331 -7.95 -15.51 -5.77
CA GLU A 331 -7.93 -14.59 -4.64
C GLU A 331 -9.27 -13.85 -4.44
N TRP A 332 -10.30 -14.14 -5.26
CA TRP A 332 -11.53 -13.34 -5.29
C TRP A 332 -12.55 -13.64 -4.19
N LEU A 333 -12.32 -14.61 -3.31
CA LEU A 333 -13.32 -15.01 -2.32
C LEU A 333 -13.81 -13.82 -1.45
N ALA A 334 -12.91 -12.90 -1.09
CA ALA A 334 -13.27 -11.70 -0.33
C ALA A 334 -14.20 -10.74 -1.10
N GLN A 335 -14.13 -10.70 -2.43
CA GLN A 335 -15.04 -9.92 -3.29
C GLN A 335 -16.48 -10.40 -3.18
N GLU A 336 -16.67 -11.70 -3.01
CA GLU A 336 -17.98 -12.34 -2.92
C GLU A 336 -18.60 -12.21 -1.53
N GLU A 337 -17.76 -12.20 -0.48
CA GLU A 337 -18.19 -12.31 0.91
C GLU A 337 -18.28 -10.97 1.64
N GLU A 338 -17.13 -10.34 1.94
CA GLU A 338 -17.07 -9.31 2.98
C GLU A 338 -16.81 -7.90 2.47
N LEU A 339 -16.12 -7.71 1.34
CA LEU A 339 -15.67 -6.37 0.93
C LEU A 339 -16.83 -5.39 0.73
N TYR A 340 -17.94 -5.85 0.11
CA TYR A 340 -19.09 -4.98 -0.09
C TYR A 340 -19.81 -4.67 1.22
N THR A 341 -19.96 -5.64 2.12
CA THR A 341 -20.64 -5.43 3.41
C THR A 341 -19.79 -4.61 4.39
N SER A 342 -18.47 -4.71 4.30
CA SER A 342 -17.53 -4.02 5.21
C SER A 342 -17.07 -2.65 4.71
N TYR A 343 -17.15 -2.34 3.41
CA TYR A 343 -16.69 -1.05 2.88
C TYR A 343 -17.76 -0.32 2.06
N ALA A 344 -18.34 -0.99 1.06
CA ALA A 344 -19.29 -0.34 0.16
C ALA A 344 -20.58 0.07 0.88
N VAL A 345 -21.22 -0.86 1.58
CA VAL A 345 -22.48 -0.60 2.28
C VAL A 345 -22.31 0.47 3.37
N PRO A 346 -21.25 0.43 4.22
CA PRO A 346 -21.01 1.50 5.19
C PRO A 346 -20.81 2.88 4.55
N ILE A 347 -20.11 3.00 3.42
CA ILE A 347 -19.98 4.28 2.70
C ILE A 347 -21.34 4.73 2.16
N LEU A 348 -22.10 3.85 1.52
CA LEU A 348 -23.42 4.21 0.99
C LEU A 348 -24.36 4.67 2.11
N GLN A 349 -24.41 3.94 3.23
CA GLN A 349 -25.32 4.22 4.34
C GLN A 349 -24.88 5.40 5.22
N ASN A 350 -23.58 5.49 5.56
CA ASN A 350 -23.08 6.50 6.50
C ASN A 350 -22.59 7.78 5.81
N LEU A 351 -22.11 7.73 4.57
CA LEU A 351 -21.55 8.90 3.88
C LEU A 351 -22.48 9.42 2.79
N VAL A 352 -22.92 8.56 1.87
CA VAL A 352 -23.63 8.99 0.65
C VAL A 352 -25.10 9.31 0.92
N PHE A 353 -25.87 8.34 1.40
CA PHE A 353 -27.33 8.47 1.59
C PHE A 353 -27.72 8.93 2.99
N LYS A 354 -26.82 8.82 3.98
CA LYS A 354 -27.08 9.16 5.38
C LYS A 354 -28.32 8.45 5.95
N ASP A 355 -28.53 7.20 5.51
CA ASP A 355 -29.61 6.34 5.97
C ASP A 355 -29.07 4.93 6.22
N LEU A 356 -29.05 4.52 7.49
CA LEU A 356 -28.59 3.20 7.91
C LEU A 356 -29.52 2.06 7.45
N ASN A 357 -30.75 2.38 7.02
CA ASN A 357 -31.70 1.42 6.46
C ASN A 357 -31.72 1.41 4.93
N TYR A 358 -30.85 2.18 4.26
CA TYR A 358 -30.76 2.17 2.81
C TYR A 358 -30.48 0.76 2.30
N ASP A 359 -31.32 0.30 1.37
CA ASP A 359 -31.23 -1.01 0.75
C ASP A 359 -30.24 -0.98 -0.43
N TYR A 360 -29.01 -1.38 -0.14
CA TYR A 360 -27.91 -1.41 -1.10
C TYR A 360 -28.13 -2.40 -2.26
N THR A 361 -29.07 -3.34 -2.14
CA THR A 361 -29.38 -4.29 -3.23
C THR A 361 -30.13 -3.62 -4.38
N THR A 362 -30.67 -2.42 -4.14
CA THR A 362 -31.41 -1.62 -5.13
C THR A 362 -30.54 -0.59 -5.85
N PHE A 363 -29.23 -0.54 -5.57
CA PHE A 363 -28.30 0.42 -6.15
C PHE A 363 -28.25 0.31 -7.69
N ASP A 364 -28.53 1.41 -8.37
CA ASP A 364 -28.48 1.48 -9.84
C ASP A 364 -27.13 2.03 -10.32
N PHE A 365 -26.31 1.15 -10.89
CA PHE A 365 -24.98 1.48 -11.43
C PHE A 365 -25.00 2.45 -12.62
N GLN A 366 -26.16 2.77 -13.19
CA GLN A 366 -26.30 3.77 -14.25
C GLN A 366 -26.65 5.16 -13.71
N THR A 367 -27.41 5.25 -12.62
CA THR A 367 -27.93 6.53 -12.11
C THR A 367 -27.33 6.95 -10.77
N ASP A 368 -27.12 6.01 -9.85
CA ASP A 368 -26.77 6.30 -8.46
C ASP A 368 -25.27 6.60 -8.29
N VAL A 369 -24.44 6.15 -9.23
CA VAL A 369 -22.99 6.46 -9.29
C VAL A 369 -22.76 7.97 -9.22
N LYS A 370 -23.61 8.76 -9.89
CA LYS A 370 -23.51 10.22 -9.84
C LYS A 370 -23.66 10.78 -8.41
N ILE A 371 -24.54 10.19 -7.60
CA ILE A 371 -24.75 10.62 -6.20
C ILE A 371 -23.49 10.31 -5.39
N VAL A 372 -22.90 9.13 -5.61
CA VAL A 372 -21.64 8.73 -4.97
C VAL A 372 -20.50 9.69 -5.37
N ASP A 373 -20.42 10.07 -6.64
CA ASP A 373 -19.46 11.06 -7.13
C ASP A 373 -19.65 12.44 -6.51
N ASP A 374 -20.88 12.94 -6.46
CA ASP A 374 -21.16 14.28 -5.94
C ASP A 374 -20.87 14.37 -4.43
N VAL A 375 -21.11 13.29 -3.67
CA VAL A 375 -21.00 13.29 -2.20
C VAL A 375 -19.64 12.78 -1.71
N ALA A 376 -19.23 11.58 -2.13
CA ALA A 376 -18.00 10.95 -1.64
C ALA A 376 -16.78 11.36 -2.47
N GLY A 377 -16.93 11.55 -3.78
CA GLY A 377 -15.84 11.90 -4.71
C GLY A 377 -14.90 13.00 -4.19
N PRO A 378 -15.40 14.21 -3.81
CA PRO A 378 -14.58 15.31 -3.30
C PRO A 378 -13.77 15.01 -2.02
N LEU A 379 -14.14 13.97 -1.28
CA LEU A 379 -13.59 13.66 0.03
C LEU A 379 -12.55 12.54 -0.03
N ILE A 380 -12.81 11.50 -0.84
CA ILE A 380 -12.05 10.24 -0.80
C ILE A 380 -11.38 9.86 -2.13
N THR A 381 -11.19 10.83 -3.03
CA THR A 381 -10.66 10.58 -4.38
C THR A 381 -9.43 11.43 -4.68
N ALA A 382 -8.40 10.79 -5.23
CA ALA A 382 -7.15 11.40 -5.67
C ALA A 382 -6.69 10.80 -7.02
N THR A 383 -7.51 10.98 -8.05
CA THR A 383 -7.33 10.36 -9.37
C THR A 383 -6.80 11.31 -10.44
N SER A 384 -6.50 12.57 -10.08
CA SER A 384 -6.04 13.55 -11.06
C SER A 384 -4.76 13.08 -11.75
N PRO A 385 -4.72 13.00 -13.09
CA PRO A 385 -3.47 12.78 -13.81
C PRO A 385 -2.60 14.05 -13.84
N ARG A 386 -3.12 15.18 -13.34
CA ARG A 386 -2.46 16.49 -13.27
C ARG A 386 -1.74 16.66 -11.93
N LEU A 387 -0.42 16.44 -11.93
CA LEU A 387 0.53 16.53 -10.82
C LEU A 387 1.62 17.59 -11.13
N GLU A 388 1.28 18.67 -11.84
CA GLU A 388 2.23 19.69 -12.30
C GLU A 388 3.02 20.31 -11.15
N ALA A 389 2.36 20.58 -10.01
CA ALA A 389 3.00 21.17 -8.84
C ALA A 389 4.03 20.21 -8.20
N PHE A 390 3.69 18.93 -8.07
CA PHE A 390 4.59 17.89 -7.56
C PHE A 390 5.81 17.71 -8.48
N ARG A 391 5.57 17.66 -9.79
CA ARG A 391 6.61 17.59 -10.82
C ARG A 391 7.51 18.83 -10.82
N ALA A 392 6.94 20.03 -10.76
CA ALA A 392 7.68 21.30 -10.89
C ALA A 392 8.71 21.52 -9.77
N ARG A 393 8.47 20.97 -8.57
CA ARG A 393 9.43 20.99 -7.46
C ARG A 393 10.39 19.80 -7.44
N GLY A 394 10.32 18.91 -8.44
CA GLY A 394 11.22 17.77 -8.59
C GLY A 394 10.79 16.50 -7.85
N GLY A 395 9.54 16.41 -7.39
CA GLY A 395 9.01 15.23 -6.72
C GLY A 395 9.07 13.99 -7.62
N LYS A 396 9.29 12.81 -7.02
CA LYS A 396 9.32 11.51 -7.72
C LYS A 396 8.26 10.56 -7.17
N LEU A 397 7.53 9.88 -8.03
CA LEU A 397 6.47 8.93 -7.70
C LEU A 397 6.79 7.58 -8.34
N ILE A 398 6.85 6.53 -7.51
CA ILE A 398 6.83 5.14 -7.96
C ILE A 398 5.49 4.55 -7.54
N ALA A 399 4.70 4.13 -8.52
CA ALA A 399 3.49 3.35 -8.30
C ALA A 399 3.75 1.88 -8.61
N THR A 400 3.15 0.98 -7.84
CA THR A 400 3.23 -0.47 -8.11
C THR A 400 1.86 -1.11 -8.00
N GLN A 401 1.54 -2.09 -8.85
CA GLN A 401 0.27 -2.80 -8.83
C GLN A 401 0.46 -4.27 -9.18
N GLY A 402 -0.08 -5.17 -8.36
CA GLY A 402 -0.12 -6.60 -8.65
C GLY A 402 -1.19 -6.95 -9.68
N TRP A 403 -0.86 -7.81 -10.65
CA TRP A 403 -1.84 -8.35 -11.61
C TRP A 403 -2.84 -9.31 -10.95
N ALA A 404 -2.42 -9.99 -9.88
CA ALA A 404 -3.25 -10.88 -9.08
C ALA A 404 -3.83 -10.19 -7.82
N ASP A 405 -3.93 -8.87 -7.81
CA ASP A 405 -4.52 -8.11 -6.71
C ASP A 405 -6.04 -8.36 -6.63
N PRO A 406 -6.56 -8.96 -5.54
CA PRO A 406 -7.97 -9.28 -5.41
C PRO A 406 -8.84 -8.08 -5.02
N TYR A 407 -8.27 -6.94 -4.66
CA TYR A 407 -9.03 -5.80 -4.17
C TYR A 407 -9.09 -4.69 -5.21
N ASN A 408 -7.96 -4.35 -5.81
CA ASN A 408 -7.89 -3.26 -6.76
C ASN A 408 -7.70 -3.81 -8.17
N ALA A 409 -8.61 -3.44 -9.08
CA ALA A 409 -8.53 -3.82 -10.47
C ALA A 409 -7.21 -3.31 -11.08
N PRO A 410 -6.35 -4.19 -11.61
CA PRO A 410 -4.95 -3.85 -11.91
C PRO A 410 -4.80 -2.92 -13.12
N THR A 411 -5.83 -2.82 -13.97
CA THR A 411 -5.83 -1.93 -15.15
C THR A 411 -6.11 -0.47 -14.80
N TRP A 412 -6.71 -0.17 -13.65
CA TRP A 412 -6.97 1.21 -13.21
C TRP A 412 -5.69 2.09 -13.20
N PRO A 413 -4.59 1.71 -12.52
CA PRO A 413 -3.37 2.53 -12.53
C PRO A 413 -2.76 2.68 -13.92
N ILE A 414 -2.93 1.68 -14.81
CA ILE A 414 -2.48 1.76 -16.21
C ILE A 414 -3.26 2.85 -16.95
N ASP A 415 -4.58 2.86 -16.84
CA ASP A 415 -5.44 3.89 -17.44
C ASP A 415 -5.13 5.28 -16.90
N GLN A 416 -4.88 5.40 -15.60
CA GLN A 416 -4.48 6.67 -14.99
C GLN A 416 -3.12 7.14 -15.53
N HIS A 417 -2.16 6.22 -15.68
CA HIS A 417 -0.83 6.50 -16.21
C HIS A 417 -0.90 6.94 -17.69
N HIS A 418 -1.70 6.29 -18.52
CA HIS A 418 -1.94 6.69 -19.91
C HIS A 418 -2.58 8.09 -20.01
N LYS A 419 -3.54 8.42 -19.12
CA LYS A 419 -4.12 9.77 -19.05
C LYS A 419 -3.07 10.83 -18.68
N ALA A 420 -2.14 10.50 -17.79
CA ALA A 420 -1.02 11.37 -17.46
C ALA A 420 -0.04 11.50 -18.64
N GLU A 421 0.25 10.41 -19.34
CA GLU A 421 1.11 10.40 -20.52
C GLU A 421 0.54 11.28 -21.65
N ALA A 422 -0.77 11.26 -21.86
CA ALA A 422 -1.44 12.14 -22.81
C ALA A 422 -1.29 13.64 -22.48
N ILE A 423 -1.03 13.99 -21.22
CA ILE A 423 -0.84 15.37 -20.75
C ILE A 423 0.63 15.81 -20.84
N TYR A 424 1.55 14.97 -20.36
CA TYR A 424 2.98 15.32 -20.24
C TYR A 424 3.83 14.85 -21.43
N GLY A 425 3.40 13.79 -22.10
CA GLY A 425 4.22 12.98 -23.00
C GLY A 425 5.12 11.99 -22.22
N ALA A 426 5.44 10.87 -22.87
CA ALA A 426 6.20 9.75 -22.30
C ALA A 426 7.47 10.18 -21.54
N GLN A 427 8.31 10.98 -22.20
CA GLN A 427 9.59 11.40 -21.63
C GLN A 427 9.39 12.20 -20.34
N GLN A 428 8.47 13.15 -20.37
CA GLN A 428 8.24 14.05 -19.26
C GLN A 428 7.58 13.34 -18.08
N LEU A 429 6.69 12.38 -18.34
CA LEU A 429 6.09 11.54 -17.32
C LEU A 429 7.14 10.65 -16.64
N ASN A 430 7.94 9.93 -17.44
CA ASN A 430 8.97 9.01 -16.96
C ASN A 430 10.10 9.68 -16.16
N ASP A 431 10.21 11.02 -16.23
CA ASP A 431 11.11 11.83 -15.43
C ASP A 431 10.64 12.03 -13.98
N PHE A 432 9.36 11.77 -13.65
CA PHE A 432 8.85 11.98 -12.29
C PHE A 432 7.82 10.96 -11.79
N TRP A 433 7.16 10.20 -12.66
CA TRP A 433 6.17 9.18 -12.30
C TRP A 433 6.44 7.93 -13.12
N ARG A 434 6.66 6.79 -12.43
CA ARG A 434 6.79 5.46 -13.04
C ARG A 434 5.79 4.50 -12.39
N LEU A 435 5.14 3.67 -13.20
CA LEU A 435 4.27 2.57 -12.78
C LEU A 435 4.99 1.25 -13.08
N PHE A 436 5.03 0.34 -12.10
CA PHE A 436 5.53 -1.03 -12.28
C PHE A 436 4.42 -2.03 -11.99
N MET A 437 4.03 -2.79 -13.01
CA MET A 437 3.10 -3.90 -12.86
C MET A 437 3.83 -5.14 -12.35
N ILE A 438 3.19 -5.94 -11.50
CA ILE A 438 3.79 -7.12 -10.88
C ILE A 438 3.07 -8.39 -11.35
N PRO A 439 3.66 -9.13 -12.30
CA PRO A 439 3.26 -10.49 -12.69
C PRO A 439 3.04 -11.41 -11.51
N GLY A 440 1.84 -11.97 -11.36
CA GLY A 440 1.45 -12.83 -10.24
C GLY A 440 1.55 -12.17 -8.84
N GLY A 441 1.83 -10.87 -8.77
CA GLY A 441 1.82 -10.12 -7.52
C GLY A 441 0.40 -9.92 -7.02
N GLY A 442 0.19 -10.10 -5.71
CA GLY A 442 -1.09 -9.86 -5.04
C GLY A 442 -1.23 -8.43 -4.54
N HIS A 443 -2.16 -8.23 -3.60
CA HIS A 443 -2.33 -6.93 -2.96
C HIS A 443 -1.18 -6.62 -2.00
N CYS A 444 -0.41 -5.56 -2.28
CA CYS A 444 0.71 -5.11 -1.45
C CYS A 444 1.85 -6.12 -1.22
N GLY A 445 1.88 -7.23 -1.95
CA GLY A 445 2.87 -8.28 -1.75
C GLY A 445 2.55 -9.53 -2.58
N SER A 446 2.86 -10.70 -2.03
CA SER A 446 2.60 -11.99 -2.68
C SER A 446 1.12 -12.31 -2.79
N ALA A 447 0.72 -12.99 -3.86
CA ALA A 447 -0.56 -13.70 -3.94
C ALA A 447 -0.39 -15.16 -3.49
N ALA A 448 -1.37 -15.74 -2.80
CA ALA A 448 -1.32 -17.12 -2.34
C ALA A 448 -1.33 -18.13 -3.51
N SER A 449 -1.98 -17.75 -4.60
CA SER A 449 -2.01 -18.46 -5.89
C SER A 449 -0.67 -18.49 -6.63
N TYR A 450 0.24 -17.57 -6.33
CA TYR A 450 1.56 -17.47 -6.95
C TYR A 450 2.68 -17.44 -5.90
N PRO A 451 2.84 -18.51 -5.09
CA PRO A 451 3.76 -18.49 -3.95
C PRO A 451 5.24 -18.39 -4.38
N GLN A 452 5.56 -18.72 -5.64
CA GLN A 452 6.88 -18.59 -6.25
C GLN A 452 7.23 -17.14 -6.65
N VAL A 453 6.25 -16.25 -6.73
CA VAL A 453 6.46 -14.86 -7.11
C VAL A 453 7.04 -14.10 -5.90
N PRO A 454 8.13 -13.32 -6.08
CA PRO A 454 8.72 -12.55 -4.99
C PRO A 454 7.74 -11.49 -4.44
N GLY A 455 7.49 -11.49 -3.12
CA GLY A 455 6.51 -10.61 -2.47
C GLY A 455 7.06 -9.33 -1.85
N THR A 456 8.38 -9.14 -1.80
CA THR A 456 9.02 -7.90 -1.32
C THR A 456 9.48 -7.04 -2.48
N TYR A 457 8.92 -5.84 -2.62
CA TYR A 457 9.26 -4.89 -3.68
C TYR A 457 10.18 -3.78 -3.15
N HIS A 458 11.40 -3.68 -3.70
CA HIS A 458 12.42 -2.70 -3.28
C HIS A 458 12.18 -1.31 -3.93
N SER A 459 10.93 -0.85 -3.92
CA SER A 459 10.49 0.39 -4.55
C SER A 459 11.03 1.62 -3.82
N LEU A 460 11.14 1.56 -2.50
CA LEU A 460 11.66 2.67 -1.70
C LEU A 460 13.16 2.89 -1.97
N GLU A 461 13.94 1.82 -2.07
CA GLU A 461 15.36 1.86 -2.42
C GLU A 461 15.57 2.46 -3.81
N ALA A 462 14.76 2.03 -4.79
CA ALA A 462 14.76 2.57 -6.14
C ALA A 462 14.41 4.08 -6.15
N LEU A 463 13.39 4.48 -5.39
CA LEU A 463 12.96 5.87 -5.24
C LEU A 463 14.05 6.76 -4.62
N ILE A 464 14.71 6.29 -3.56
CA ILE A 464 15.82 7.00 -2.92
C ILE A 464 16.94 7.23 -3.93
N SER A 465 17.29 6.20 -4.70
CA SER A 465 18.30 6.31 -5.75
C SER A 465 17.94 7.38 -6.79
N TRP A 466 16.64 7.46 -7.14
CA TRP A 466 16.14 8.45 -8.07
C TRP A 466 16.17 9.88 -7.52
N VAL A 467 15.68 10.07 -6.31
CA VAL A 467 15.59 11.40 -5.65
C VAL A 467 16.98 11.97 -5.33
N GLU A 468 17.89 11.14 -4.81
CA GLU A 468 19.20 11.62 -4.33
C GLU A 468 20.28 11.68 -5.42
N TYR A 469 20.22 10.76 -6.40
CA TYR A 469 21.29 10.62 -7.40
C TYR A 469 20.81 10.82 -8.84
N GLY A 470 19.53 11.14 -9.05
CA GLY A 470 18.96 11.33 -10.39
C GLY A 470 18.89 10.05 -11.21
N LYS A 471 19.00 8.87 -10.58
CA LYS A 471 18.98 7.57 -11.25
C LYS A 471 17.56 7.03 -11.28
N ALA A 472 16.81 7.42 -12.32
CA ALA A 472 15.46 6.91 -12.52
C ALA A 472 15.49 5.38 -12.69
N PRO A 473 14.59 4.63 -12.02
CA PRO A 473 14.63 3.17 -12.05
C PRO A 473 14.00 2.65 -13.34
N ASP A 474 14.76 1.96 -14.19
CA ASP A 474 14.19 1.22 -15.33
C ASP A 474 13.56 -0.11 -14.89
N TRP A 475 13.76 -0.48 -13.62
CA TRP A 475 13.12 -1.62 -12.98
C TRP A 475 13.17 -1.48 -11.46
N VAL A 476 12.29 -2.21 -10.77
CA VAL A 476 12.29 -2.42 -9.32
C VAL A 476 12.68 -3.87 -9.01
N LEU A 477 13.54 -4.09 -8.03
CA LEU A 477 13.88 -5.44 -7.58
C LEU A 477 12.70 -6.03 -6.78
N ALA A 478 12.38 -7.29 -7.03
CA ALA A 478 11.47 -8.08 -6.22
C ALA A 478 12.21 -9.31 -5.62
N THR A 479 12.04 -9.55 -4.32
CA THR A 479 12.67 -10.67 -3.57
C THR A 479 11.69 -11.33 -2.61
N ASN A 480 12.14 -12.37 -1.89
CA ASN A 480 11.39 -13.09 -0.85
C ASN A 480 10.03 -13.66 -1.34
N PRO A 481 10.04 -14.64 -2.23
CA PRO A 481 8.87 -15.47 -2.52
C PRO A 481 8.26 -16.10 -1.26
N ALA A 482 6.94 -16.27 -1.25
CA ALA A 482 6.22 -16.87 -0.12
C ALA A 482 6.54 -18.37 0.06
N ASP A 483 6.89 -19.07 -1.03
CA ASP A 483 7.33 -20.47 -0.99
C ASP A 483 8.75 -20.67 -0.42
N GLY A 484 9.47 -19.58 -0.10
CA GLY A 484 10.82 -19.62 0.44
C GLY A 484 11.91 -19.92 -0.59
N THR A 485 11.59 -19.92 -1.88
CA THR A 485 12.60 -20.00 -2.94
C THR A 485 13.47 -18.73 -2.97
N ASN A 486 14.63 -18.82 -3.62
CA ASN A 486 15.55 -17.66 -3.80
C ASN A 486 15.29 -16.93 -5.13
N THR A 487 14.08 -17.01 -5.66
CA THR A 487 13.71 -16.33 -6.91
C THR A 487 13.75 -14.81 -6.70
N THR A 488 14.29 -14.10 -7.67
CA THR A 488 14.28 -12.63 -7.72
C THR A 488 13.86 -12.19 -9.11
N LYS A 489 13.08 -11.11 -9.19
CA LYS A 489 12.59 -10.57 -10.47
C LYS A 489 12.92 -9.09 -10.57
N LYS A 490 13.18 -8.61 -11.79
CA LYS A 490 13.22 -7.18 -12.11
C LYS A 490 11.86 -6.83 -12.70
N LEU A 491 11.12 -5.98 -12.02
CA LEU A 491 9.81 -5.47 -12.44
C LEU A 491 10.06 -4.26 -13.33
N SER A 492 9.73 -4.30 -14.62
CA SER A 492 10.00 -3.23 -15.58
C SER A 492 8.76 -2.47 -15.99
#